data_AF-A0A345EED0-F1
#
_entry.id   AF-A0A345EED0-F1
#
_cell.length_a   1.000
_cell.length_b   1.000
_cell.length_c   1.000
_cell.angle_alpha   90.00
_cell.angle_beta   90.00
_cell.angle_gamma   90.00
#
_symmetry.space_group_name_H-M   'P 1'
#
loop_
_entity.id
_entity.type
_entity.pdbx_description
1 polymer ?
#
loop_
_entity_poly.entity_id
_entity_poly.type
_entity_poly.pdbx_seq_one_letter_code
_entity_poly.pdbx_strand_id
1 'polypeptide(L)'
;MFTTSPRLQSLMVSRRTLRNAPLGRDVAIAYAIIVALYLLKFIPFQPTQIPPYLLIVAYDLVEVALPVLTPYYPIVFPLFLYVLAVGGASLTRIFRATDGQQSAWLQTLGGVCLIIGILSLGFGAFVGGPLVSPTDNPTPLAITGATGIVFLGVAWWLLGRPTVQYVSDVGDERS
;
A
#
# COMPACT_ATOMS: atom_id res chain seq x y z
N MET A 1 5.89 -57.01 26.92
CA MET A 1 6.08 -55.84 27.80
C MET A 1 6.65 -54.73 26.92
N PHE A 2 5.77 -53.87 26.40
CA PHE A 2 6.11 -52.79 25.47
C PHE A 2 6.47 -51.53 26.28
N THR A 3 7.71 -51.08 26.18
CA THR A 3 8.13 -49.75 26.67
C THR A 3 8.13 -48.77 25.49
N THR A 4 7.06 -47.98 25.43
CA THR A 4 6.87 -46.88 24.50
C THR A 4 7.82 -45.72 24.82
N SER A 5 8.55 -45.29 23.81
CA SER A 5 9.40 -44.09 23.79
C SER A 5 8.56 -42.80 23.80
N PRO A 6 8.91 -41.77 24.60
CA PRO A 6 8.36 -40.44 24.44
C PRO A 6 9.48 -39.45 24.06
N ARG A 7 9.97 -39.50 22.82
CA ARG A 7 10.65 -38.34 22.19
C ARG A 7 9.63 -37.52 21.38
N LEU A 8 8.67 -36.93 22.08
CA LEU A 8 7.73 -35.93 21.56
C LEU A 8 8.06 -34.57 22.18
N GLN A 9 9.19 -33.97 21.80
CA GLN A 9 9.55 -32.61 22.21
C GLN A 9 9.95 -31.69 21.05
N SER A 10 9.84 -32.16 19.80
CA SER A 10 10.11 -31.34 18.62
C SER A 10 8.83 -31.17 17.82
N LEU A 11 8.49 -29.91 17.51
CA LEU A 11 7.39 -29.42 16.64
C LEU A 11 6.23 -28.69 17.33
N MET A 12 6.49 -27.95 18.42
CA MET A 12 5.75 -26.71 18.66
C MET A 12 6.44 -25.55 17.93
N VAL A 13 6.43 -25.59 16.59
CA VAL A 13 6.63 -24.37 15.80
C VAL A 13 5.45 -23.48 16.13
N SER A 14 5.71 -22.41 16.87
CA SER A 14 4.72 -21.44 17.32
C SER A 14 3.81 -21.06 16.16
N ARG A 15 2.49 -21.29 16.28
CA ARG A 15 1.48 -20.89 15.28
C ARG A 15 1.59 -19.41 14.87
N ARG A 16 2.25 -18.57 15.68
CA ARG A 16 2.57 -17.17 15.37
C ARG A 16 3.60 -17.05 14.22
N THR A 17 4.60 -17.92 14.15
CA THR A 17 5.63 -17.88 13.11
C THR A 17 5.06 -18.25 11.73
N LEU A 18 4.15 -19.22 11.68
CA LEU A 18 3.45 -19.61 10.44
C LEU A 18 2.45 -18.54 9.95
N ARG A 19 1.81 -17.80 10.87
CA ARG A 19 0.92 -16.68 10.52
C ARG A 19 1.69 -15.42 10.08
N ASN A 20 2.96 -15.30 10.48
CA ASN A 20 3.83 -14.15 10.19
C ASN A 20 4.74 -14.36 8.97
N ALA A 21 5.00 -15.60 8.54
CA ALA A 21 5.71 -15.88 7.29
C ALA A 21 5.13 -15.16 6.05
N PRO A 22 3.79 -15.04 5.86
CA PRO A 22 3.27 -14.22 4.77
C PRO A 22 3.46 -12.71 5.01
N LEU A 23 3.46 -12.23 6.26
CA LEU A 23 3.70 -10.80 6.56
C LEU A 23 5.06 -10.33 6.07
N GLY A 24 6.13 -11.07 6.39
CA GLY A 24 7.48 -10.69 6.00
C GLY A 24 7.64 -10.64 4.47
N ARG A 25 7.07 -11.63 3.76
CA ARG A 25 7.12 -11.69 2.30
C ARG A 25 6.35 -10.53 1.66
N ASP A 26 5.12 -10.27 2.10
CA ASP A 26 4.28 -9.24 1.49
C ASP A 26 4.85 -7.84 1.77
N VAL A 27 5.42 -7.60 2.96
CA VAL A 27 6.13 -6.36 3.29
C VAL A 27 7.39 -6.19 2.45
N ALA A 28 8.19 -7.25 2.27
CA ALA A 28 9.39 -7.19 1.42
C ALA A 28 9.04 -6.88 -0.04
N ILE A 29 7.97 -7.47 -0.56
CA ILE A 29 7.45 -7.17 -1.90
C ILE A 29 6.99 -5.70 -1.97
N ALA A 30 6.17 -5.24 -1.02
CA ALA A 30 5.69 -3.87 -0.99
C ALA A 30 6.86 -2.88 -0.93
N TYR A 31 7.87 -3.17 -0.10
CA TYR A 31 9.06 -2.35 0.03
C TYR A 31 9.85 -2.32 -1.26
N ALA A 32 10.07 -3.47 -1.91
CA ALA A 32 10.74 -3.53 -3.20
C ALA A 32 10.02 -2.70 -4.27
N ILE A 33 8.68 -2.74 -4.31
CA ILE A 33 7.88 -1.94 -5.25
C ILE A 33 8.03 -0.44 -4.94
N ILE A 34 7.90 -0.03 -3.67
CA ILE A 34 8.03 1.38 -3.26
C ILE A 34 9.44 1.91 -3.57
N VAL A 35 10.48 1.12 -3.28
CA VAL A 35 11.86 1.47 -3.62
C VAL A 35 12.05 1.56 -5.13
N ALA A 36 11.52 0.62 -5.91
CA ALA A 36 11.58 0.69 -7.37
C ALA A 36 10.92 1.97 -7.91
N LEU A 37 9.76 2.34 -7.37
CA LEU A 37 9.07 3.60 -7.71
C LEU A 37 9.89 4.83 -7.31
N TYR A 38 10.55 4.80 -6.16
CA TYR A 38 11.48 5.85 -5.75
C TYR A 38 12.68 5.97 -6.70
N LEU A 39 13.22 4.84 -7.17
CA LEU A 39 14.36 4.81 -8.10
C LEU A 39 14.01 5.32 -9.51
N LEU A 40 12.72 5.43 -9.87
CA LEU A 40 12.31 6.08 -11.12
C LEU A 40 12.77 7.53 -11.23
N LYS A 41 13.18 8.18 -10.11
CA LYS A 41 13.78 9.51 -10.13
C LYS A 41 15.02 9.63 -11.03
N PHE A 42 15.70 8.50 -11.28
CA PHE A 42 16.89 8.46 -12.14
C PHE A 42 16.56 8.38 -13.63
N ILE A 43 15.28 8.22 -13.99
CA ILE A 43 14.84 8.16 -15.39
C ILE A 43 14.41 9.58 -15.82
N PRO A 44 15.00 10.16 -16.87
CA PRO A 44 14.68 11.51 -17.35
C PRO A 44 13.40 11.52 -18.20
N PHE A 45 12.32 10.89 -17.71
CA PHE A 45 11.02 10.84 -18.37
C PHE A 45 9.96 11.41 -17.42
N GLN A 46 9.34 12.52 -17.79
CA GLN A 46 8.54 13.37 -16.88
C GLN A 46 7.36 12.64 -16.21
N PRO A 47 6.59 11.76 -16.88
CA PRO A 47 5.50 11.02 -16.23
C PRO A 47 5.97 10.06 -15.13
N THR A 48 7.16 9.45 -15.28
CA THR A 48 7.70 8.51 -14.29
C THR A 48 8.30 9.19 -13.07
N GLN A 49 8.41 10.53 -13.07
CA GLN A 49 8.94 11.31 -11.95
C GLN A 49 7.87 11.63 -10.89
N ILE A 50 6.59 11.40 -11.17
CA ILE A 50 5.50 11.70 -10.23
C ILE A 50 5.54 10.78 -9.00
N PRO A 51 5.63 9.44 -9.14
CA PRO A 51 5.72 8.56 -7.96
C PRO A 51 6.88 8.89 -7.01
N PRO A 52 8.14 9.07 -7.47
CA PRO A 52 9.23 9.41 -6.57
C PRO A 52 9.05 10.81 -5.96
N TYR A 53 8.53 11.78 -6.70
CA TYR A 53 8.23 13.12 -6.19
C TYR A 53 7.23 13.06 -5.02
N LEU A 54 6.13 12.30 -5.17
CA LEU A 54 5.13 12.15 -4.11
C LEU A 54 5.71 11.50 -2.85
N LEU A 55 6.62 10.53 -2.99
CA LEU A 55 7.28 9.90 -1.83
C LEU A 55 8.19 10.87 -1.09
N ILE A 56 8.91 11.73 -1.81
CA ILE A 56 9.75 12.78 -1.22
C ILE A 56 8.88 13.81 -0.50
N VAL A 57 7.86 14.35 -1.17
CA VAL A 57 6.97 15.36 -0.59
C VAL A 57 6.22 14.82 0.63
N ALA A 58 5.74 13.58 0.57
CA ALA A 58 5.07 12.95 1.71
C ALA A 58 6.00 12.84 2.92
N TYR A 59 7.29 12.58 2.68
CA TYR A 59 8.29 12.59 3.74
C TYR A 59 8.59 14.01 4.24
N ASP A 60 8.69 15.00 3.35
CA ASP A 60 8.94 16.39 3.73
C ASP A 60 7.85 16.91 4.69
N LEU A 61 6.59 16.49 4.51
CA LEU A 61 5.51 16.80 5.46
C LEU A 61 5.75 16.17 6.85
N VAL A 62 6.29 14.95 6.89
CA VAL A 62 6.68 14.30 8.15
C VAL A 62 7.85 15.05 8.80
N GLU A 63 8.82 15.49 8.01
CA GLU A 63 9.96 16.27 8.48
C GLU A 63 9.53 17.63 9.02
N VAL A 64 8.61 18.33 8.34
CA VAL A 64 8.03 19.58 8.83
C VAL A 64 7.28 19.37 10.15
N ALA A 65 6.55 18.27 10.29
CA ALA A 65 5.85 17.94 11.52
C ALA A 65 6.80 17.49 12.66
N LEU A 66 7.94 16.88 12.31
CA LEU A 66 8.93 16.34 13.23
C LEU A 66 10.35 16.81 12.86
N PRO A 67 10.70 18.09 13.10
CA PRO A 67 11.99 18.66 12.68
C PRO A 67 13.23 17.97 13.30
N VAL A 68 13.02 17.25 14.40
CA VAL A 68 14.07 16.44 15.05
C VAL A 68 14.63 15.33 14.13
N LEU A 69 13.90 14.96 13.08
CA LEU A 69 14.29 13.92 12.13
C LEU A 69 15.21 14.42 11.01
N THR A 70 15.27 15.74 10.74
CA THR A 70 16.06 16.35 9.66
C THR A 70 17.52 15.90 9.62
N PRO A 71 18.28 15.88 10.75
CA PRO A 71 19.69 15.46 10.72
C PRO A 71 19.88 13.98 10.33
N TYR A 72 18.84 13.18 10.44
CA TYR A 72 18.85 11.74 10.23
C TYR A 72 18.19 11.33 8.90
N TYR A 73 18.00 12.28 7.98
CA TYR A 73 17.37 12.05 6.67
C TYR A 73 17.85 10.75 5.97
N PRO A 74 19.16 10.44 5.89
CA PRO A 74 19.63 9.23 5.18
C PRO A 74 19.12 7.91 5.79
N ILE A 75 18.69 7.91 7.05
CA ILE A 75 18.20 6.74 7.79
C ILE A 75 16.68 6.76 7.86
N VAL A 76 16.10 7.92 8.17
CA VAL A 76 14.67 8.06 8.43
C VAL A 76 13.86 8.02 7.14
N PHE A 77 14.40 8.50 6.01
CA PHE A 77 13.71 8.40 4.73
C PHE A 77 13.51 6.94 4.26
N PRO A 78 14.52 6.05 4.23
CA PRO A 78 14.30 4.62 3.97
C PRO A 78 13.37 3.94 4.97
N LEU A 79 13.41 4.35 6.25
CA LEU A 79 12.50 3.84 7.28
C LEU A 79 11.06 4.26 7.01
N PHE A 80 10.83 5.50 6.57
CA PHE A 80 9.52 5.98 6.14
C PHE A 80 8.96 5.15 4.97
N LEU A 81 9.79 4.85 3.96
CA LEU A 81 9.38 3.95 2.86
C LEU A 81 9.02 2.55 3.38
N TYR A 82 9.72 2.05 4.40
CA TYR A 82 9.41 0.78 5.04
C TYR A 82 8.08 0.82 5.79
N VAL A 83 7.79 1.91 6.52
CA VAL A 83 6.48 2.10 7.18
C VAL A 83 5.34 2.14 6.16
N LEU A 84 5.53 2.83 5.02
CA LEU A 84 4.57 2.80 3.92
C LEU A 84 4.38 1.38 3.37
N ALA A 85 5.46 0.61 3.20
CA ALA A 85 5.38 -0.78 2.75
C ALA A 85 4.59 -1.66 3.72
N VAL A 86 4.83 -1.50 5.02
CA VAL A 86 4.07 -2.18 6.09
C VAL A 86 2.60 -1.78 6.03
N GLY A 87 2.30 -0.49 5.86
CA GLY A 87 0.93 0.00 5.67
C GLY A 87 0.26 -0.62 4.46
N GLY A 88 0.94 -0.66 3.31
CA GLY A 88 0.42 -1.17 2.05
C GLY A 88 0.11 -2.66 2.15
N ALA A 89 1.04 -3.44 2.69
CA ALA A 89 0.86 -4.87 2.94
C ALA A 89 -0.19 -5.18 4.03
N SER A 90 -0.50 -4.23 4.92
CA SER A 90 -1.54 -4.38 5.94
C SER A 90 -2.93 -4.07 5.37
N LEU A 91 -3.05 -3.04 4.53
CA LEU A 91 -4.29 -2.63 3.87
C LEU A 91 -4.87 -3.74 2.99
N THR A 92 -4.02 -4.50 2.29
CA THR A 92 -4.48 -5.64 1.47
C THR A 92 -5.24 -6.69 2.25
N ARG A 93 -4.97 -6.83 3.55
CA ARG A 93 -5.62 -7.82 4.42
C ARG A 93 -7.00 -7.36 4.88
N ILE A 94 -7.17 -6.05 5.04
CA ILE A 94 -8.45 -5.43 5.42
C ILE A 94 -9.41 -5.49 4.24
N PHE A 95 -8.93 -5.18 3.04
CA PHE A 95 -9.72 -5.18 1.81
C PHE A 95 -9.81 -6.54 1.12
N ARG A 96 -9.35 -7.62 1.78
CA ARG A 96 -9.42 -8.97 1.22
C ARG A 96 -10.88 -9.43 1.14
N ALA A 97 -11.49 -9.27 -0.04
CA ALA A 97 -12.72 -9.96 -0.38
C ALA A 97 -12.48 -11.48 -0.39
N THR A 98 -13.44 -12.22 0.15
CA THR A 98 -13.29 -13.62 0.59
C THR A 98 -13.04 -14.63 -0.54
N ASP A 99 -13.13 -14.23 -1.81
CA ASP A 99 -13.10 -15.16 -2.92
C ASP A 99 -11.85 -15.03 -3.79
N GLY A 100 -11.21 -16.18 -4.00
CA GLY A 100 -10.35 -16.38 -5.15
C GLY A 100 -8.86 -16.47 -4.83
N GLN A 101 -8.25 -17.43 -5.50
CA GLN A 101 -6.85 -17.82 -5.59
C GLN A 101 -5.96 -16.71 -6.20
N GLN A 102 -6.17 -15.45 -5.81
CA GLN A 102 -5.47 -14.32 -6.40
C GLN A 102 -4.03 -14.29 -5.85
N SER A 103 -3.06 -14.18 -6.77
CA SER A 103 -1.64 -14.20 -6.42
C SER A 103 -1.30 -13.10 -5.42
N ALA A 104 -0.63 -13.46 -4.32
CA ALA A 104 -0.25 -12.53 -3.25
C ALA A 104 0.51 -11.31 -3.78
N TRP A 105 1.30 -11.47 -4.85
CA TRP A 105 1.99 -10.38 -5.53
C TRP A 105 1.03 -9.30 -6.07
N LEU A 106 -0.07 -9.70 -6.70
CA LEU A 106 -1.06 -8.77 -7.28
C LEU A 106 -1.80 -8.01 -6.18
N GLN A 107 -2.09 -8.68 -5.06
CA GLN A 107 -2.71 -8.03 -3.90
C GLN A 107 -1.77 -6.98 -3.30
N THR A 108 -0.50 -7.32 -3.06
CA THR A 108 0.49 -6.38 -2.54
C THR A 108 0.68 -5.18 -3.47
N LEU A 109 0.74 -5.41 -4.79
CA LEU A 109 0.77 -4.34 -5.79
C LEU A 109 -0.45 -3.42 -5.65
N GLY A 110 -1.64 -3.98 -5.51
CA GLY A 110 -2.88 -3.22 -5.29
C GLY A 110 -2.84 -2.36 -4.03
N GLY A 111 -2.32 -2.89 -2.91
CA GLY A 111 -2.14 -2.12 -1.67
C GLY A 111 -1.15 -0.96 -1.79
N VAL A 112 -0.04 -1.16 -2.50
CA VAL A 112 0.92 -0.07 -2.79
C VAL A 112 0.31 0.97 -3.71
N CYS A 113 -0.39 0.55 -4.78
CA CYS A 113 -1.12 1.46 -5.66
C CYS A 113 -2.17 2.28 -4.90
N LEU A 114 -2.86 1.67 -3.92
CA LEU A 114 -3.84 2.37 -3.10
C LEU A 114 -3.20 3.49 -2.28
N ILE A 115 -2.09 3.21 -1.59
CA ILE A 115 -1.36 4.22 -0.81
C ILE A 115 -0.90 5.37 -1.70
N ILE A 116 -0.29 5.06 -2.84
CA ILE A 116 0.22 6.07 -3.77
C ILE A 116 -0.94 6.90 -4.34
N GLY A 117 -2.04 6.26 -4.69
CA GLY A 117 -3.25 6.94 -5.16
C GLY A 117 -3.80 7.92 -4.14
N ILE A 118 -3.88 7.51 -2.86
CA ILE A 118 -4.32 8.37 -1.74
C ILE A 118 -3.34 9.54 -1.54
N LEU A 119 -2.03 9.28 -1.52
CA LEU A 119 -1.02 10.33 -1.39
C LEU A 119 -1.10 11.33 -2.55
N SER A 120 -1.30 10.84 -3.77
CA SER A 120 -1.42 11.66 -4.98
C SER A 120 -2.67 12.57 -4.95
N LEU A 121 -3.82 12.03 -4.54
CA LEU A 121 -5.04 12.82 -4.38
C LEU A 121 -4.94 13.78 -3.20
N GLY A 122 -4.36 13.36 -2.07
CA GLY A 122 -4.12 14.21 -0.91
C GLY A 122 -3.24 15.40 -1.27
N PHE A 123 -2.15 15.17 -2.00
CA PHE A 123 -1.31 16.24 -2.54
C PHE A 123 -2.11 17.15 -3.49
N GLY A 124 -2.86 16.57 -4.43
CA GLY A 124 -3.72 17.33 -5.34
C GLY A 124 -4.75 18.20 -4.62
N ALA A 125 -5.33 17.73 -3.52
CA ALA A 125 -6.30 18.49 -2.72
C ALA A 125 -5.63 19.59 -1.88
N PHE A 126 -4.48 19.30 -1.25
CA PHE A 126 -3.75 20.24 -0.42
C PHE A 126 -3.02 21.35 -1.19
N VAL A 127 -2.50 21.03 -2.37
CA VAL A 127 -1.82 22.01 -3.23
C VAL A 127 -2.81 22.66 -4.19
N GLY A 128 -3.72 21.88 -4.77
CA GLY A 128 -4.63 22.33 -5.82
C GLY A 128 -5.76 23.25 -5.38
N GLY A 129 -6.20 23.15 -4.13
CA GLY A 129 -7.28 23.99 -3.60
C GLY A 129 -6.79 25.33 -3.05
N PRO A 130 -5.96 25.34 -2.00
CA PRO A 130 -5.59 26.57 -1.28
C PRO A 130 -4.42 27.35 -1.90
N LEU A 131 -3.57 26.71 -2.71
CA LEU A 131 -2.27 27.28 -3.14
C LEU A 131 -2.19 27.57 -4.64
N VAL A 132 -3.20 27.21 -5.44
CA VAL A 132 -3.24 27.51 -6.88
C VAL A 132 -3.81 28.91 -7.09
N SER A 133 -2.96 29.81 -7.57
CA SER A 133 -3.42 31.09 -8.13
C SER A 133 -4.10 30.83 -9.47
N PRO A 134 -5.14 31.60 -9.86
CA PRO A 134 -5.75 31.50 -11.19
C PRO A 134 -4.78 31.77 -12.36
N THR A 135 -3.58 32.28 -12.08
CA THR A 135 -2.50 32.48 -13.05
C THR A 135 -1.56 31.28 -13.20
N ASP A 136 -1.66 30.29 -12.33
CA ASP A 136 -0.77 29.13 -12.34
C ASP A 136 -1.18 28.14 -13.43
N ASN A 137 -0.19 27.48 -14.03
CA ASN A 137 -0.44 26.42 -15.00
C ASN A 137 -1.06 25.20 -14.26
N PRO A 138 -2.31 24.80 -14.56
CA PRO A 138 -2.99 23.71 -13.86
C PRO A 138 -2.47 22.31 -14.26
N THR A 139 -1.63 22.23 -15.30
CA THR A 139 -1.17 20.98 -15.91
C THR A 139 -0.50 20.02 -14.89
N PRO A 140 0.45 20.44 -14.03
CA PRO A 140 1.09 19.54 -13.08
C PRO A 140 0.10 18.95 -12.05
N LEU A 141 -0.87 19.75 -11.62
CA LEU A 141 -1.91 19.33 -10.71
C LEU A 141 -2.86 18.32 -11.37
N ALA A 142 -3.26 18.60 -12.60
CA ALA A 142 -4.12 17.70 -13.39
C ALA A 142 -3.44 16.34 -13.63
N ILE A 143 -2.16 16.34 -13.99
CA ILE A 143 -1.40 15.09 -14.19
C ILE A 143 -1.29 14.33 -12.86
N THR A 144 -1.03 15.01 -11.74
CA THR A 144 -0.94 14.37 -10.41
C THR A 144 -2.29 13.79 -9.98
N GLY A 145 -3.39 14.52 -10.18
CA GLY A 145 -4.74 14.04 -9.91
C GLY A 145 -5.10 12.83 -10.77
N ALA A 146 -4.85 12.91 -12.09
CA ALA A 146 -5.10 11.80 -13.02
C ALA A 146 -4.26 10.55 -12.66
N THR A 147 -2.99 10.74 -12.31
CA THR A 147 -2.11 9.66 -11.84
C THR A 147 -2.68 9.00 -10.59
N GLY A 148 -3.14 9.80 -9.62
CA GLY A 148 -3.80 9.30 -8.41
C GLY A 148 -5.04 8.47 -8.71
N ILE A 149 -5.91 8.95 -9.61
CA ILE A 149 -7.12 8.22 -10.04
C ILE A 149 -6.76 6.90 -10.71
N VAL A 150 -5.76 6.89 -11.60
CA VAL A 150 -5.29 5.67 -12.26
C VAL A 150 -4.77 4.66 -11.22
N PHE A 151 -3.96 5.10 -10.25
CA PHE A 151 -3.45 4.23 -9.19
C PHE A 151 -4.57 3.68 -8.31
N LEU A 152 -5.60 4.47 -7.99
CA LEU A 152 -6.78 3.99 -7.26
C LEU A 152 -7.62 3.02 -8.09
N GLY A 153 -7.81 3.27 -9.38
CA GLY A 153 -8.53 2.37 -10.28
C GLY A 153 -7.82 1.01 -10.40
N VAL A 154 -6.49 1.03 -10.53
CA VAL A 154 -5.65 -0.18 -10.54
C VAL A 154 -5.72 -0.88 -9.18
N ALA A 155 -5.63 -0.14 -8.07
CA ALA A 155 -5.76 -0.70 -6.73
C ALA A 155 -7.11 -1.38 -6.52
N TRP A 156 -8.20 -0.71 -6.90
CA TRP A 156 -9.56 -1.25 -6.83
C TRP A 156 -9.72 -2.51 -7.68
N TRP A 157 -9.17 -2.50 -8.89
CA TRP A 157 -9.16 -3.67 -9.76
C TRP A 157 -8.40 -4.86 -9.15
N LEU A 158 -7.24 -4.59 -8.53
CA LEU A 158 -6.37 -5.61 -7.98
C LEU A 158 -6.82 -6.13 -6.61
N LEU A 159 -7.46 -5.30 -5.78
CA LEU A 159 -7.94 -5.68 -4.45
C LEU A 159 -9.32 -6.34 -4.46
N GLY A 160 -10.01 -6.32 -5.61
CA GLY A 160 -11.31 -6.94 -5.80
C GLY A 160 -12.45 -5.95 -5.65
N ARG A 161 -13.50 -6.15 -6.44
CA ARG A 161 -14.76 -5.41 -6.29
C ARG A 161 -15.48 -5.98 -5.06
N PRO A 162 -15.97 -5.16 -4.12
CA PRO A 162 -16.86 -5.65 -3.08
C PRO A 162 -18.10 -6.22 -3.78
N THR A 163 -18.24 -7.54 -3.77
CA THR A 163 -19.49 -8.20 -4.13
C THR A 163 -20.48 -7.83 -3.05
N VAL A 164 -21.38 -6.91 -3.37
CA VAL A 164 -22.59 -6.68 -2.58
C VAL A 164 -23.36 -8.00 -2.65
N GLN A 165 -23.23 -8.83 -1.61
CA GLN A 165 -24.13 -9.96 -1.42
C GLN A 165 -25.52 -9.37 -1.23
N TYR A 166 -26.33 -9.39 -2.29
CA TYR A 166 -27.76 -9.24 -2.14
C TYR A 166 -28.21 -10.42 -1.27
N VAL A 167 -28.56 -10.11 -0.02
CA VAL A 167 -29.30 -11.02 0.86
C VAL A 167 -30.68 -11.18 0.21
N SER A 168 -30.80 -12.12 -0.72
CA SER A 168 -32.07 -12.66 -1.15
C SER A 168 -32.52 -13.66 -0.08
N ASP A 169 -32.88 -13.14 1.08
CA ASP A 169 -33.51 -13.89 2.16
C ASP A 169 -34.77 -13.14 2.58
N VAL A 170 -35.71 -13.04 1.64
CA VAL A 170 -37.08 -12.63 1.91
C VAL A 170 -38.01 -13.56 1.14
N GLY A 171 -38.45 -14.61 1.83
CA GLY A 171 -39.78 -15.17 1.64
C GLY A 171 -39.90 -16.32 0.66
N ASP A 172 -39.34 -17.48 1.00
CA ASP A 172 -39.92 -18.77 0.62
C ASP A 172 -40.38 -19.52 1.88
N GLU A 173 -41.23 -18.84 2.66
CA GLU A 173 -42.07 -19.47 3.67
C GLU A 173 -43.52 -19.17 3.30
N ARG A 174 -44.15 -20.11 2.60
CA ARG A 174 -45.56 -20.53 2.77
C ARG A 174 -45.94 -21.55 1.69
N SER A 175 -45.60 -22.79 1.98
CA SER A 175 -46.46 -23.95 1.70
C SER A 175 -47.58 -24.01 2.73
#